data_AF-A0A351SD28-F1
#
_entry.id   AF-A0A351SD28-F1
#
_cell.length_a   1.000
_cell.length_b   1.000
_cell.length_c   1.000
_cell.angle_alpha   90.00
_cell.angle_beta   90.00
_cell.angle_gamma   90.00
#
_symmetry.space_group_name_H-M   'P 1'
#
loop_
_entity.id
_entity.type
_entity.pdbx_description
1 polymer ?
#
loop_
_entity_poly.entity_id
_entity_poly.type
_entity_poly.pdbx_seq_one_letter_code
_entity_poly.pdbx_strand_id
1 'polypeptide(L)'
;MATYETEEEQLEALKKWWKENGRSILLGLLLGVLIIAGWRGWQAYQANRAESASTLYEQMESDARAGNKQGVEAAATLLKNNYSSTPYATMGTLYLAKQYVEAEDYDSAAKSLQWVIDNSDQENTVLTAKVRMARVLAAQNKLDDALKQLQSTAFPESYSHLVDEVSGD
;
A
#
# COMPACT_ATOMS: atom_id res chain seq x y z
N MET A 1 -59.78 -12.29 -1.18
CA MET A 1 -60.29 -13.30 -0.24
C MET A 1 -59.08 -13.92 0.41
N ALA A 2 -58.92 -13.77 1.72
CA ALA A 2 -57.83 -14.37 2.47
C ALA A 2 -58.07 -15.89 2.50
N THR A 3 -57.23 -16.64 1.79
CA THR A 3 -57.26 -18.09 1.83
C THR A 3 -56.68 -18.51 3.18
N TYR A 4 -57.55 -18.94 4.09
CA TYR A 4 -57.14 -19.72 5.24
C TYR A 4 -56.73 -21.10 4.73
N GLU A 5 -55.49 -21.24 4.24
CA GLU A 5 -54.90 -22.55 4.00
C GLU A 5 -54.81 -23.25 5.36
N THR A 6 -55.33 -24.47 5.44
CA THR A 6 -55.28 -25.25 6.68
C THR A 6 -53.82 -25.51 7.06
N GLU A 7 -53.54 -25.72 8.36
CA GLU A 7 -52.16 -25.93 8.83
C GLU A 7 -51.44 -27.07 8.09
N GLU A 8 -52.18 -28.10 7.64
CA GLU A 8 -51.65 -29.20 6.84
C GLU A 8 -51.21 -28.76 5.43
N GLU A 9 -52.01 -27.96 4.73
CA GLU A 9 -51.70 -27.48 3.37
C GLU A 9 -50.47 -26.56 3.37
N GLN A 10 -50.35 -25.68 4.37
CA GLN A 10 -49.16 -24.83 4.53
C GLN A 10 -47.89 -25.66 4.78
N LEU A 11 -48.01 -26.74 5.57
CA LEU A 11 -46.90 -27.63 5.87
C LEU A 11 -46.44 -28.41 4.63
N GLU A 12 -47.38 -28.88 3.80
CA GLU A 12 -47.07 -29.56 2.54
C GLU A 12 -46.42 -28.63 1.52
N ALA A 13 -46.92 -27.40 1.40
CA ALA A 13 -46.33 -26.36 0.55
C ALA A 13 -44.88 -26.06 0.94
N LEU A 14 -44.61 -25.92 2.25
CA LEU A 14 -43.25 -25.69 2.75
C LEU A 14 -42.32 -26.89 2.49
N LYS A 15 -42.79 -28.12 2.72
CA LYS A 15 -42.03 -29.35 2.41
C LYS A 15 -41.67 -29.43 0.93
N LYS A 16 -42.62 -29.13 0.05
CA LYS A 16 -42.40 -29.13 -1.41
C LYS A 16 -41.40 -28.07 -1.82
N TRP A 17 -41.56 -26.83 -1.34
CA TRP A 17 -40.63 -25.74 -1.61
C TRP A 17 -39.21 -26.07 -1.14
N TRP A 18 -39.06 -26.66 0.05
CA TRP A 18 -37.76 -27.08 0.56
C TRP A 18 -37.15 -28.22 -0.25
N LYS A 19 -37.95 -29.20 -0.69
CA LYS A 19 -37.47 -30.28 -1.56
C LYS A 19 -36.96 -29.74 -2.91
N GLU A 20 -37.60 -28.69 -3.44
CA GLU A 20 -37.21 -28.05 -4.70
C GLU A 20 -36.02 -27.10 -4.55
N ASN A 21 -35.93 -26.33 -3.45
CA ASN A 21 -34.97 -25.21 -3.30
C ASN A 21 -33.88 -25.45 -2.25
N GLY A 22 -34.06 -26.39 -1.32
CA GLY A 22 -33.19 -26.60 -0.16
C GLY A 22 -31.75 -26.89 -0.55
N ARG A 23 -31.51 -27.61 -1.65
CA ARG A 23 -30.15 -27.84 -2.17
C ARG A 23 -29.48 -26.54 -2.62
N SER A 24 -30.20 -25.67 -3.33
CA SER A 24 -29.69 -24.37 -3.79
C SER A 24 -29.43 -23.42 -2.63
N ILE A 25 -30.28 -23.42 -1.61
CA ILE A 25 -30.09 -22.63 -0.38
C ILE A 25 -28.86 -23.11 0.39
N LEU A 26 -28.72 -24.43 0.58
CA LEU A 26 -27.55 -25.01 1.24
C LEU A 26 -26.26 -24.71 0.48
N LEU A 27 -26.28 -24.81 -0.85
CA LEU A 27 -25.13 -24.44 -1.69
C LEU A 27 -24.80 -22.95 -1.59
N GLY A 28 -25.81 -22.08 -1.63
CA GLY A 28 -25.63 -20.64 -1.46
C GLY A 28 -25.06 -20.28 -0.09
N LEU A 29 -25.56 -20.93 0.97
CA LEU A 29 -25.05 -20.74 2.32
C LEU A 29 -23.61 -21.22 2.46
N LEU A 30 -23.28 -22.41 1.94
CA LEU A 30 -21.92 -22.93 1.95
C LEU A 30 -20.95 -22.01 1.19
N LEU A 31 -21.35 -21.56 0.01
CA LEU A 31 -20.56 -20.61 -0.78
C LEU A 31 -20.35 -19.28 -0.04
N GLY A 32 -21.41 -18.75 0.59
CA GLY A 32 -21.32 -17.54 1.41
C GLY A 32 -20.34 -17.69 2.57
N VAL A 33 -20.38 -18.82 3.28
CA VAL A 33 -19.42 -19.12 4.37
C VAL A 33 -17.98 -19.16 3.85
N LEU A 34 -17.74 -19.82 2.71
CA LEU A 34 -16.41 -19.91 2.10
C LEU A 34 -15.85 -18.53 1.70
N ILE A 35 -16.69 -17.68 1.11
CA ILE A 35 -16.29 -16.31 0.72
C ILE A 35 -15.91 -15.50 1.96
N ILE A 36 -16.73 -15.52 3.01
CA ILE A 36 -16.47 -14.77 4.26
C ILE A 36 -15.20 -15.28 4.95
N ALA A 37 -15.03 -16.60 5.04
CA ALA A 37 -13.86 -17.22 5.64
C ALA A 37 -12.58 -16.85 4.87
N GLY A 38 -12.62 -16.91 3.53
CA GLY A 38 -11.52 -16.51 2.67
C GLY A 38 -11.14 -15.04 2.85
N TRP A 39 -12.13 -14.14 2.85
CA TRP A 39 -11.91 -12.71 3.06
C TRP A 39 -11.32 -12.40 4.45
N ARG A 40 -11.83 -13.02 5.52
CA ARG A 40 -11.27 -12.86 6.87
C ARG A 40 -9.85 -13.40 6.97
N GLY A 41 -9.57 -14.56 6.35
CA GLY A 41 -8.23 -15.12 6.28
C GLY A 41 -7.24 -14.18 5.58
N TRP A 42 -7.67 -13.58 4.46
CA TRP A 42 -6.87 -12.58 3.74
C TRP A 42 -6.61 -11.32 4.58
N GLN A 43 -7.63 -10.79 5.27
CA GLN A 43 -7.46 -9.65 6.17
C GLN A 43 -6.48 -9.94 7.31
N ALA A 44 -6.59 -11.11 7.94
CA ALA A 44 -5.66 -11.53 8.99
C ALA A 44 -4.23 -11.66 8.46
N TYR A 45 -4.05 -12.20 7.26
CA TYR A 45 -2.75 -12.27 6.60
C TYR A 45 -2.13 -10.88 6.39
N GLN A 46 -2.91 -9.94 5.85
CA GLN A 46 -2.46 -8.56 5.63
C GLN A 46 -2.11 -7.86 6.95
N ALA A 47 -2.92 -8.07 8.00
CA ALA A 47 -2.66 -7.51 9.33
C ALA A 47 -1.34 -8.04 9.93
N ASN A 48 -1.13 -9.36 9.92
CA ASN A 48 0.09 -9.98 10.42
C ASN A 48 1.33 -9.53 9.63
N ARG A 49 1.19 -9.35 8.31
CA ARG A 49 2.25 -8.79 7.46
C ARG A 49 2.59 -7.35 7.84
N ALA A 50 1.57 -6.51 8.07
CA ALA A 50 1.77 -5.12 8.49
C ALA A 50 2.42 -5.04 9.88
N GLU A 51 2.03 -5.90 10.82
CA GLU A 51 2.64 -6.00 12.15
C GLU A 51 4.13 -6.37 12.06
N SER A 52 4.46 -7.42 11.31
CA SER A 52 5.84 -7.85 11.12
C SER A 52 6.70 -6.77 10.44
N ALA A 53 6.12 -6.05 9.47
CA ALA A 53 6.78 -4.93 8.82
C ALA A 53 6.97 -3.74 9.79
N SER A 54 6.00 -3.46 10.67
CA SER A 54 6.12 -2.43 11.71
C SER A 54 7.30 -2.70 12.63
N THR A 55 7.43 -3.92 13.14
CA THR A 55 8.56 -4.30 14.02
C THR A 55 9.91 -4.12 13.33
N LEU A 56 10.01 -4.50 12.06
CA LEU A 56 11.23 -4.32 11.30
C LEU A 56 11.54 -2.84 11.02
N TYR A 57 10.51 -2.02 10.80
CA TYR A 57 10.65 -0.58 10.64
C TYR A 57 11.06 0.11 11.96
N GLU A 58 10.50 -0.30 13.10
CA GLU A 58 10.92 0.19 14.42
C GLU A 58 12.41 -0.13 14.70
N GLN A 59 12.85 -1.34 14.33
CA GLN A 59 14.26 -1.71 14.39
C GLN A 59 15.12 -0.82 13.49
N MET A 60 14.68 -0.55 12.25
CA MET A 60 15.35 0.38 11.34
C MET A 60 15.48 1.78 11.94
N GLU A 61 14.44 2.31 12.58
CA GLU A 61 14.49 3.61 13.26
C GLU A 61 15.40 3.61 14.49
N SER A 62 15.51 2.49 15.19
CA SER A 62 16.46 2.31 16.28
C SER A 62 17.91 2.34 15.75
N ASP A 63 18.19 1.59 14.68
CA ASP A 63 19.49 1.58 14.01
C ASP A 63 19.86 2.96 13.46
N ALA A 64 18.90 3.67 12.89
CA ALA A 64 19.07 5.04 12.43
C ALA A 64 19.50 5.98 13.56
N ARG A 65 18.82 5.91 14.72
CA ARG A 65 19.17 6.71 15.91
C ARG A 65 20.53 6.35 16.49
N ALA A 66 20.95 5.08 16.37
CA ALA A 66 22.27 4.61 16.77
C ALA A 66 23.38 4.92 15.74
N GLY A 67 23.04 5.48 14.57
CA GLY A 67 24.00 5.71 13.49
C GLY A 67 24.45 4.44 12.76
N ASN A 68 23.75 3.32 12.96
CA ASN A 68 24.03 2.04 12.31
C ASN A 68 23.48 2.00 10.88
N LYS A 69 24.21 2.62 9.94
CA LYS A 69 23.79 2.70 8.52
C LYS A 69 23.56 1.33 7.87
N GLN A 70 24.38 0.33 8.22
CA GLN A 70 24.25 -1.03 7.69
C GLN A 70 22.97 -1.71 8.19
N GLY A 71 22.62 -1.53 9.47
CA GLY A 71 21.36 -2.04 10.03
C GLY A 71 20.14 -1.42 9.37
N VAL A 72 20.17 -0.10 9.15
CA VAL A 72 19.13 0.60 8.38
C VAL A 72 18.99 0.01 6.98
N GLU A 73 20.09 -0.13 6.24
CA GLU A 73 20.05 -0.62 4.87
C GLU A 73 19.50 -2.05 4.78
N ALA A 74 19.94 -2.92 5.69
CA ALA A 74 19.45 -4.28 5.79
C ALA A 74 17.94 -4.33 6.07
N ALA A 75 17.48 -3.58 7.08
CA ALA A 75 16.07 -3.54 7.44
C ALA A 75 15.19 -2.94 6.34
N ALA A 76 15.61 -1.83 5.72
CA ALA A 76 14.89 -1.22 4.60
C ALA A 76 14.82 -2.14 3.37
N THR A 77 15.89 -2.86 3.06
CA THR A 77 15.92 -3.84 1.96
C THR A 77 14.98 -5.02 2.24
N LEU A 78 14.95 -5.51 3.47
CA LEU A 78 14.03 -6.56 3.89
C LEU A 78 12.57 -6.09 3.81
N LEU A 79 12.27 -4.85 4.25
CA LEU A 79 10.95 -4.25 4.10
C LEU A 79 10.54 -4.18 2.62
N LYS A 80 11.41 -3.65 1.77
CA LYS A 80 11.19 -3.50 0.33
C LYS A 80 10.91 -4.85 -0.36
N ASN A 81 11.71 -5.87 -0.07
CA ASN A 81 11.64 -7.16 -0.76
C ASN A 81 10.52 -8.07 -0.22
N ASN A 82 10.30 -8.05 1.10
CA ASN A 82 9.42 -9.02 1.74
C ASN A 82 8.08 -8.41 2.16
N TYR A 83 7.96 -7.09 2.27
CA TYR A 83 6.78 -6.40 2.77
C TYR A 83 6.34 -5.25 1.87
N SER A 84 6.59 -5.35 0.55
CA SER A 84 6.28 -4.31 -0.44
C SER A 84 4.83 -3.82 -0.42
N SER A 85 3.89 -4.69 -0.04
CA SER A 85 2.47 -4.36 0.10
C SER A 85 2.12 -3.55 1.36
N THR A 86 3.10 -3.13 2.15
CA THR A 86 2.91 -2.39 3.40
C THR A 86 3.47 -0.97 3.27
N PRO A 87 2.86 0.03 3.94
CA PRO A 87 3.40 1.40 3.95
C PRO A 87 4.85 1.47 4.45
N TYR A 88 5.23 0.60 5.38
CA TYR A 88 6.58 0.52 5.95
C TYR A 88 7.67 0.27 4.90
N ALA A 89 7.38 -0.48 3.83
CA ALA A 89 8.32 -0.68 2.74
C ALA A 89 8.63 0.62 1.99
N THR A 90 7.62 1.44 1.75
CA THR A 90 7.79 2.75 1.10
C THR A 90 8.50 3.74 2.03
N MET A 91 8.19 3.74 3.32
CA MET A 91 8.88 4.58 4.32
C MET A 91 10.36 4.21 4.46
N GLY A 92 10.68 2.91 4.56
CA GLY A 92 12.07 2.43 4.58
C GLY A 92 12.83 2.77 3.31
N THR A 93 12.19 2.64 2.15
CA THR A 93 12.83 2.98 0.86
C THR A 93 13.03 4.50 0.70
N LEU A 94 12.14 5.34 1.24
CA LEU A 94 12.37 6.78 1.33
C LEU A 94 13.56 7.13 2.23
N TYR A 95 13.77 6.36 3.30
CA TYR A 95 14.95 6.52 4.17
C TYR A 95 16.23 6.15 3.41
N LEU A 96 16.24 5.05 2.64
CA LEU A 96 17.35 4.69 1.77
C LEU A 96 17.66 5.79 0.76
N ALA A 97 16.64 6.34 0.10
CA ALA A 97 16.82 7.44 -0.84
C ALA A 97 17.53 8.63 -0.17
N LYS A 98 17.15 8.98 1.07
CA LYS A 98 17.83 10.02 1.85
C LYS A 98 19.29 9.68 2.12
N GLN A 99 19.60 8.45 2.56
CA GLN A 99 20.99 8.02 2.79
C GLN A 99 21.84 8.08 1.52
N TYR A 100 21.28 7.68 0.38
CA TYR A 100 21.97 7.77 -0.90
C TYR A 100 22.23 9.22 -1.32
N VAL A 101 21.28 10.14 -1.11
CA VAL A 101 21.51 11.57 -1.33
C VAL A 101 22.60 12.12 -0.41
N GLU A 102 22.60 11.77 0.88
CA GLU A 102 23.64 12.17 1.84
C GLU A 102 25.04 11.63 1.47
N ALA A 103 25.08 10.51 0.75
CA ALA A 103 26.30 9.91 0.23
C ALA A 103 26.66 10.37 -1.20
N GLU A 104 25.93 11.35 -1.75
CA GLU A 104 26.05 11.82 -3.14
C GLU A 104 25.83 10.73 -4.22
N ASP A 105 25.28 9.57 -3.84
CA ASP A 105 24.87 8.49 -4.75
C ASP A 105 23.47 8.79 -5.30
N TYR A 106 23.41 9.78 -6.19
CA TYR A 106 22.14 10.23 -6.76
C TYR A 106 21.46 9.16 -7.62
N ASP A 107 22.20 8.23 -8.22
CA ASP A 107 21.62 7.16 -9.04
C ASP A 107 20.85 6.15 -8.18
N SER A 108 21.41 5.73 -7.05
CA SER A 108 20.70 4.85 -6.10
C SER A 108 19.54 5.57 -5.41
N ALA A 109 19.68 6.88 -5.14
CA ALA A 109 18.58 7.70 -4.65
C ALA A 109 17.42 7.74 -5.64
N ALA A 110 17.69 8.01 -6.92
CA ALA A 110 16.68 8.05 -7.98
C ALA A 110 15.96 6.70 -8.11
N LYS A 111 16.70 5.58 -8.14
CA LYS A 111 16.09 4.23 -8.18
C LYS A 111 15.19 3.95 -6.98
N SER A 112 15.58 4.39 -5.79
CA SER A 112 14.78 4.22 -4.57
C SER A 112 13.50 5.06 -4.62
N LEU A 113 13.59 6.32 -5.06
CA LEU A 113 12.43 7.19 -5.21
C LEU A 113 11.47 6.69 -6.29
N GLN A 114 11.99 6.22 -7.43
CA GLN A 114 11.16 5.61 -8.47
C GLN A 114 10.42 4.40 -7.94
N TRP A 115 11.10 3.53 -7.19
CA TRP A 115 10.44 2.38 -6.57
C TRP A 115 9.28 2.81 -5.65
N VAL A 116 9.45 3.89 -4.86
CA VAL A 116 8.36 4.42 -4.02
C VAL A 116 7.20 4.95 -4.85
N ILE A 117 7.49 5.67 -5.94
CA ILE A 117 6.46 6.16 -6.89
C ILE A 117 5.65 5.00 -7.47
N ASP A 118 6.32 3.89 -7.80
CA ASP A 118 5.69 2.75 -8.46
C ASP A 118 4.94 1.81 -7.50
N ASN A 119 5.26 1.82 -6.20
CA ASN A 119 4.78 0.81 -5.24
C ASN A 119 3.98 1.40 -4.06
N SER A 120 3.86 2.73 -3.94
CA SER A 120 3.08 3.33 -2.85
C SER A 120 1.62 3.56 -3.25
N ASP A 121 0.70 3.03 -2.44
CA ASP A 121 -0.73 3.32 -2.54
C ASP A 121 -1.11 4.67 -1.89
N GLN A 122 -0.15 5.34 -1.23
CA GLN A 122 -0.38 6.61 -0.53
C GLN A 122 -0.01 7.79 -1.43
N GLU A 123 -1.02 8.53 -1.89
CA GLU A 123 -0.84 9.66 -2.80
C GLU A 123 0.18 10.70 -2.28
N ASN A 124 0.08 11.10 -1.00
CA ASN A 124 1.03 12.04 -0.40
C ASN A 124 2.48 11.51 -0.41
N THR A 125 2.67 10.20 -0.22
CA THR A 125 3.98 9.55 -0.27
C THR A 125 4.54 9.57 -1.69
N VAL A 126 3.70 9.31 -2.69
CA VAL A 126 4.06 9.42 -4.12
C VAL A 126 4.44 10.86 -4.48
N LEU A 127 3.62 11.85 -4.12
CA LEU A 127 3.89 13.27 -4.40
C LEU A 127 5.21 13.72 -3.76
N THR A 128 5.43 13.35 -2.50
CA THR A 128 6.69 13.62 -1.79
C THR A 128 7.88 12.97 -2.52
N ALA A 129 7.75 11.72 -2.96
CA ALA A 129 8.80 11.03 -3.70
C ALA A 129 9.09 11.69 -5.05
N LYS A 130 8.07 12.20 -5.74
CA LYS A 130 8.22 12.91 -7.03
C LYS A 130 8.96 14.24 -6.88
N VAL A 131 8.65 15.04 -5.86
CA VAL A 131 9.39 16.28 -5.58
C VAL A 131 10.84 15.98 -5.22
N ARG A 132 11.07 14.97 -4.36
CA ARG A 132 12.43 14.53 -4.01
C ARG A 132 13.19 14.01 -5.23
N MET A 133 12.52 13.31 -6.14
CA MET A 133 13.11 12.84 -7.40
C MET A 133 13.56 14.02 -8.26
N ALA A 134 12.73 15.07 -8.38
CA ALA A 134 13.12 16.27 -9.10
C ALA A 134 14.37 16.94 -8.51
N ARG A 135 14.50 16.99 -7.17
CA ARG A 135 15.73 17.47 -6.50
C ARG A 135 16.95 16.62 -6.83
N VAL A 136 16.79 15.30 -6.84
CA VAL A 136 17.87 14.36 -7.21
C VAL A 136 18.27 14.57 -8.67
N LEU A 137 17.31 14.70 -9.58
CA LEU A 137 17.58 14.99 -11.00
C LEU A 137 18.31 16.33 -11.18
N ALA A 138 17.91 17.36 -10.45
CA ALA A 138 18.59 18.65 -10.45
C ALA A 138 20.05 18.53 -9.95
N ALA A 139 20.29 17.79 -8.87
CA ALA A 139 21.64 17.50 -8.37
C ALA A 139 22.50 16.69 -9.36
N GLN A 140 21.87 15.91 -10.23
CA GLN A 140 22.52 15.21 -11.35
C GLN A 140 22.74 16.11 -12.59
N ASN A 141 22.45 17.41 -12.51
CA ASN A 141 22.44 18.35 -13.65
C ASN A 141 21.43 18.00 -14.76
N LYS A 142 20.37 17.24 -14.43
CA LYS A 142 19.27 16.89 -15.34
C LYS A 142 18.07 17.81 -15.12
N LEU A 143 18.28 19.12 -15.32
CA LEU A 143 17.27 20.14 -15.01
C LEU A 143 15.99 19.97 -15.83
N ASP A 144 16.12 19.64 -17.12
CA ASP A 144 14.96 19.42 -18.00
C ASP A 144 14.08 18.26 -17.50
N ASP A 145 14.71 17.16 -17.07
CA ASP A 145 14.00 16.01 -16.51
C ASP A 145 13.36 16.35 -15.16
N ALA A 146 14.03 17.14 -14.32
CA ALA A 146 13.50 17.61 -13.05
C ALA A 146 12.23 18.46 -13.24
N LEU A 147 12.28 19.45 -14.15
CA LEU A 147 11.13 20.29 -14.48
C LEU A 147 9.99 19.48 -15.08
N LYS A 148 10.30 18.55 -16.00
CA LYS A 148 9.29 17.68 -16.60
C LYS A 148 8.58 16.81 -15.56
N GLN A 149 9.31 16.28 -14.58
CA GLN A 149 8.73 15.50 -13.47
C GLN A 149 7.74 16.34 -12.65
N LEU A 150 8.09 17.59 -12.37
CA LEU A 150 7.23 18.51 -11.63
C LEU A 150 5.99 18.90 -12.43
N GLN A 151 6.16 19.31 -13.69
CA GLN A 151 5.07 19.76 -14.56
C GLN A 151 4.08 18.65 -14.94
N SER A 152 4.55 17.41 -15.04
CA SER A 152 3.69 16.25 -15.34
C SER A 152 2.89 15.74 -14.14
N THR A 153 3.04 16.37 -12.97
CA THR A 153 2.36 15.98 -11.74
C THR A 153 1.44 17.10 -11.26
N ALA A 154 0.16 16.79 -11.08
CA ALA A 154 -0.78 17.70 -10.45
C ALA A 154 -0.52 17.72 -8.93
N PHE A 155 0.15 18.77 -8.44
CA PHE A 155 0.38 18.96 -7.02
C PHE A 155 -0.74 19.79 -6.38
N PRO A 156 -1.21 19.43 -5.18
CA PRO A 156 -2.08 20.30 -4.41
C PRO A 156 -1.30 21.53 -3.91
N GLU A 157 -2.02 22.61 -3.59
CA GLU A 157 -1.45 23.90 -3.17
C GLU A 157 -0.46 23.77 -2.00
N SER A 158 -0.65 22.79 -1.12
CA SER A 158 0.25 22.50 0.01
C SER A 158 1.68 22.12 -0.40
N TYR A 159 1.93 21.78 -1.67
CA TYR A 159 3.26 21.45 -2.21
C TYR A 159 3.89 22.61 -2.99
N SER A 160 3.20 23.73 -3.19
CA SER A 160 3.68 24.89 -3.98
C SER A 160 5.11 25.28 -3.62
N HIS A 161 5.37 25.61 -2.35
CA HIS A 161 6.71 25.95 -1.87
C HIS A 161 7.76 24.88 -2.19
N LEU A 162 7.40 23.60 -2.13
CA LEU A 162 8.34 22.51 -2.39
C LEU A 162 8.65 22.37 -3.89
N VAL A 163 7.72 22.75 -4.77
CA VAL A 163 7.87 22.75 -6.22
C VAL A 163 8.67 23.98 -6.66
N ASP A 164 8.34 25.15 -6.11
CA ASP A 164 9.00 26.43 -6.42
C ASP A 164 10.50 26.38 -6.07
N GLU A 165 10.83 25.87 -4.87
CA GLU A 165 12.21 25.66 -4.43
C GLU A 165 13.05 24.84 -5.43
N VAL A 166 12.44 23.85 -6.08
CA VAL A 166 13.14 22.97 -7.06
C VAL A 166 13.17 23.60 -8.44
N SER A 167 12.16 24.40 -8.78
CA SER A 167 12.05 25.07 -10.08
C SER A 167 12.93 26.32 -10.16
N GLY A 168 13.30 26.89 -9.00
CA GLY A 168 14.12 28.10 -8.90
C GLY A 168 13.32 29.40 -8.98
N ASP A 169 12.00 29.33 -8.75
CA ASP A 169 11.05 30.46 -8.75
C ASP A 169 10.79 31.02 -7.34
#